data_AF-A0A6P0W0D9-F1
#
_entry.id   AF-A0A6P0W0D9-F1
#
_cell.length_a   1.000
_cell.length_b   1.000
_cell.length_c   1.000
_cell.angle_alpha   90.00
_cell.angle_beta   90.00
_cell.angle_gamma   90.00
#
_symmetry.space_group_name_H-M   'P 1'
#
loop_
_entity.id
_entity.type
_entity.pdbx_description
1 polymer ?
#
loop_
_entity_poly.entity_id
_entity_poly.type
_entity_poly.pdbx_seq_one_letter_code
_entity_poly.pdbx_strand_id
1 'polypeptide(L)'
;MATVSILPIYAPSGEKTYRALAGNRYSVGKTAGQALDALTAQLDDTELSTLLVIQSFHPDGFFGVKQQERLSELMSLWRLARDQG
;
A
#
# COMPACT_ATOMS: atom_id res chain seq x y z
N MET A 1 -8.13 -0.12 22.19
CA MET A 1 -7.25 0.39 21.13
C MET A 1 -7.62 -0.31 19.83
N ALA A 2 -8.28 0.38 18.90
CA ALA A 2 -8.60 -0.18 17.59
C ALA A 2 -7.56 0.31 16.56
N THR A 3 -6.75 -0.60 16.02
CA THR A 3 -5.83 -0.28 14.92
C THR A 3 -6.63 -0.16 13.63
N VAL A 4 -6.51 0.99 12.95
CA VAL A 4 -7.12 1.20 11.64
C VAL A 4 -6.10 0.94 10.54
N SER A 5 -6.39 -0.01 9.65
CA SER A 5 -5.56 -0.31 8.47
C SER A 5 -6.28 0.13 7.19
N ILE A 6 -5.61 0.92 6.34
CA ILE A 6 -6.13 1.29 5.02
C ILE A 6 -5.31 0.58 3.94
N LEU A 7 -5.98 -0.23 3.14
CA LEU A 7 -5.37 -1.04 2.08
C LEU A 7 -5.93 -0.62 0.71
N PRO A 8 -5.08 -0.42 -0.31
CA PRO A 8 -5.56 -0.30 -1.68
C PRO A 8 -6.11 -1.66 -2.16
N ILE A 9 -7.28 -1.63 -2.79
CA ILE A 9 -7.90 -2.78 -3.44
C ILE A 9 -8.19 -2.44 -4.91
N TYR A 10 -7.86 -3.37 -5.79
CA TYR A 10 -8.10 -3.23 -7.22
C TYR A 10 -9.42 -3.92 -7.55
N ALA A 11 -10.38 -3.16 -8.07
CA ALA A 11 -11.62 -3.72 -8.59
C ALA A 11 -11.32 -4.58 -9.84
N PRO A 12 -12.21 -5.52 -10.22
CA PRO A 12 -12.09 -6.26 -11.48
C PRO A 12 -12.03 -5.34 -12.71
N SER A 13 -12.56 -4.11 -12.60
CA SER A 13 -12.49 -3.05 -13.62
C SER A 13 -11.12 -2.35 -13.70
N GLY A 14 -10.17 -2.69 -12.84
CA GLY A 14 -8.87 -2.01 -12.73
C GLY A 14 -8.91 -0.70 -11.93
N GLU A 15 -10.09 -0.25 -11.49
CA GLU A 15 -10.20 0.95 -10.66
C GLU A 15 -9.61 0.73 -9.26
N LYS A 16 -8.77 1.67 -8.83
CA LYS A 16 -8.16 1.66 -7.50
C LYS A 16 -9.17 2.19 -6.49
N THR A 17 -9.57 1.33 -5.56
CA THR A 17 -10.36 1.70 -4.39
C THR A 17 -9.54 1.47 -3.13
N TYR A 18 -10.04 1.94 -1.99
CA TYR A 18 -9.36 1.82 -0.70
C TYR A 18 -10.31 1.19 0.29
N ARG A 19 -9.82 0.22 1.06
CA ARG A 19 -10.55 -0.42 2.16
C ARG A 19 -9.95 0.01 3.48
N ALA A 20 -10.76 0.53 4.39
CA ALA A 20 -10.36 0.79 5.77
C ALA A 20 -10.90 -0.33 6.69
N LEU A 21 -10.09 -0.77 7.65
CA LEU A 21 -10.36 -1.90 8.55
C LEU A 21 -10.10 -1.48 9.99
N ALA A 22 -11.04 -1.72 10.90
CA ALA A 22 -10.87 -1.54 12.35
C ALA A 22 -11.48 -2.76 13.07
N GLY A 23 -10.62 -3.67 13.55
CA GLY A 23 -11.08 -4.91 14.18
C GLY A 23 -11.98 -5.73 13.25
N ASN A 24 -13.27 -5.88 13.60
CA ASN A 24 -14.27 -6.60 12.81
C ASN A 24 -15.11 -5.68 11.88
N ARG A 25 -14.78 -4.39 11.80
CA ARG A 25 -15.49 -3.42 10.96
C ARG A 25 -14.65 -3.00 9.77
N TYR A 26 -15.30 -2.74 8.65
CA TYR A 26 -14.63 -2.26 7.46
C TYR A 26 -15.52 -1.35 6.61
N SER A 27 -14.88 -0.56 5.77
CA SER A 27 -15.51 0.32 4.79
C SER A 27 -14.67 0.37 3.51
N VAL A 28 -15.29 0.79 2.40
CA VAL A 28 -14.62 0.96 1.11
C VAL A 28 -14.94 2.35 0.55
N GLY A 29 -13.93 3.02 0.00
CA GLY A 29 -14.05 4.32 -0.65
C GLY A 29 -13.20 4.42 -1.91
N LYS A 30 -13.49 5.40 -2.76
CA LYS A 30 -12.66 5.72 -3.94
C LYS A 30 -11.32 6.33 -3.54
N THR A 31 -11.25 6.95 -2.36
CA THR A 31 -10.02 7.48 -1.77
C THR A 31 -9.81 6.89 -0.37
N ALA A 32 -8.57 6.94 0.12
CA ALA A 32 -8.24 6.54 1.49
C ALA A 32 -9.03 7.34 2.53
N GLY A 33 -9.19 8.65 2.31
CA GLY A 33 -10.01 9.52 3.17
C GLY A 33 -11.47 9.11 3.17
N GLN A 34 -12.07 8.86 2.00
CA GLN A 34 -13.46 8.42 1.91
C GLN A 34 -13.69 7.08 2.63
N ALA A 35 -12.75 6.14 2.51
CA ALA A 35 -12.82 4.89 3.24
C ALA A 35 -12.75 5.14 4.76
N LEU A 36 -11.82 5.97 5.22
CA LEU A 36 -11.71 6.32 6.63
C LEU A 36 -12.96 7.01 7.17
N ASP A 37 -13.48 8.02 6.49
CA ASP A 37 -14.68 8.75 6.91
C ASP A 37 -15.88 7.81 7.06
N ALA A 38 -16.05 6.88 6.10
CA ALA A 38 -17.09 5.86 6.16
C ALA A 38 -16.88 4.83 7.28
N LEU A 39 -15.63 4.60 7.71
CA LEU A 39 -15.32 3.74 8.86
C LEU A 39 -15.59 4.46 10.18
N THR A 40 -15.20 5.74 10.27
CA THR A 40 -15.45 6.61 11.42
C THR A 40 -16.94 6.79 11.65
N ALA A 41 -17.76 6.90 10.60
CA ALA A 41 -19.22 6.94 10.72
C ALA A 41 -19.82 5.65 11.33
N GLN A 42 -19.10 4.52 11.29
CA GLN A 42 -19.53 3.28 11.94
C GLN A 42 -19.03 3.20 13.39
N LEU A 43 -17.95 3.90 13.74
CA LEU A 43 -17.30 3.84 15.05
C LEU A 43 -17.86 4.96 15.93
N ASP A 44 -18.60 4.60 16.97
CA ASP A 44 -19.06 5.56 17.97
C ASP A 44 -17.85 6.26 18.64
N ASP A 45 -18.02 7.54 18.95
CA ASP A 45 -17.01 8.60 19.19
C ASP A 45 -15.96 8.33 20.31
N THR A 46 -15.90 7.13 20.89
CA THR A 46 -15.22 6.87 22.17
C THR A 46 -13.89 6.12 22.08
N GLU A 47 -13.46 5.58 20.92
CA GLU A 47 -12.31 4.66 20.88
C GLU A 47 -11.23 4.89 19.81
N LEU A 48 -11.14 6.07 19.19
CA LEU A 48 -10.20 6.30 18.09
C LEU A 48 -8.87 6.94 18.52
N SER A 49 -8.05 6.18 19.25
CA SER A 49 -6.59 6.41 19.27
C SER A 49 -5.97 5.83 17.99
N THR A 50 -6.16 6.50 16.86
CA THR A 50 -5.89 5.94 15.53
C THR A 50 -4.40 6.08 15.13
N LEU A 51 -3.72 4.96 14.94
CA LEU A 51 -2.42 4.89 14.26
C LEU A 51 -2.65 4.51 12.80
N LEU A 52 -2.28 5.39 11.86
CA LEU A 52 -2.42 5.19 10.43
C LEU A 52 -1.07 4.84 9.80
N VAL A 53 -0.94 3.65 9.22
CA VAL A 53 0.26 3.22 8.47
C VAL A 53 -0.11 3.02 7.01
N ILE A 54 0.38 3.89 6.13
CA ILE A 54 0.19 3.79 4.67
C ILE A 54 1.47 3.22 4.08
N GLN A 55 1.45 1.93 3.69
CA GLN A 55 2.53 1.32 2.92
C GLN A 55 2.21 1.42 1.43
N SER A 56 2.74 2.48 0.81
CA SER A 56 2.63 2.73 -0.62
C SER A 56 3.60 1.83 -1.39
N PHE A 57 3.25 0.58 -1.66
CA PHE A 57 4.02 -0.27 -2.59
C PHE A 57 3.75 0.17 -4.03
N HIS A 58 4.39 1.26 -4.44
CA HIS A 58 4.46 1.65 -5.85
C HIS A 58 5.92 1.58 -6.29
N PRO A 59 6.19 1.26 -7.56
CA PRO A 59 7.51 1.48 -8.12
C PRO A 59 7.91 2.93 -7.85
N ASP A 60 9.16 3.14 -7.43
CA ASP A 60 9.70 4.48 -7.25
C ASP A 60 9.59 5.23 -8.58
N GLY A 61 8.84 6.33 -8.59
CA GLY A 61 8.61 7.15 -9.79
C GLY A 61 9.91 7.76 -10.35
N PHE A 62 10.95 7.85 -9.53
CA PHE A 62 12.30 8.25 -9.95
C PHE A 62 13.14 7.08 -10.49
N PHE A 63 12.66 5.85 -10.32
CA PHE A 63 13.31 4.62 -10.78
C PHE A 63 12.73 4.17 -12.12
N GLY A 64 13.01 4.96 -13.15
CA GLY A 64 12.56 4.73 -14.52
C GLY A 64 13.31 3.60 -15.25
N VAL A 65 12.97 3.43 -16.53
CA VAL A 65 13.47 2.35 -17.39
C VAL A 65 15.00 2.29 -17.43
N LYS A 66 15.68 3.44 -17.54
CA LYS A 66 17.16 3.50 -17.57
C LYS A 66 17.79 2.97 -16.28
N GLN A 67 17.21 3.29 -15.13
CA GLN A 67 17.69 2.81 -13.83
C GLN A 67 17.45 1.30 -13.68
N GLN A 68 16.33 0.80 -14.21
CA GLN A 68 16.02 -0.64 -14.23
C GLN A 68 16.99 -1.43 -15.13
N GLU A 69 17.29 -0.92 -16.32
CA GLU A 69 18.30 -1.49 -17.23
C GLU A 69 19.65 -1.56 -16.54
N ARG A 70 20.10 -0.45 -15.94
CA ARG A 70 21.37 -0.40 -15.21
C ARG A 70 21.41 -1.38 -14.03
N LEU A 71 20.30 -1.52 -13.29
CA LEU A 71 20.21 -2.50 -12.22
C LEU A 71 20.31 -3.93 -12.75
N SER A 72 19.67 -4.24 -13.88
CA SER A 72 19.73 -5.57 -14.52
C SER A 72 21.16 -5.95 -14.92
N GLU A 73 21.91 -4.99 -15.48
CA GLU A 73 23.33 -5.17 -15.79
C GLU A 73 24.15 -5.48 -14.53
N LEU A 74 23.98 -4.68 -13.48
CA LEU A 74 24.70 -4.86 -12.21
C LEU A 74 24.36 -6.21 -11.55
N MET A 75 23.08 -6.62 -11.60
CA MET A 75 22.66 -7.92 -11.08
C MET A 75 23.24 -9.08 -11.89
N SER A 76 23.40 -8.91 -13.20
CA SER A 76 24.03 -9.91 -14.06
C SER A 76 25.52 -10.05 -13.76
N LEU A 77 26.22 -8.93 -13.58
CA LEU A 77 27.63 -8.92 -13.18
C LEU A 77 27.83 -9.52 -11.78
N TRP A 78 26.97 -9.16 -10.82
CA TRP A 78 27.00 -9.73 -9.48
C TRP A 78 26.78 -11.24 -9.48
N ARG A 79 25.81 -11.74 -10.27
CA ARG A 79 25.58 -13.18 -10.43
C ARG A 79 26.80 -13.88 -11.02
N LEU A 80 27.39 -13.32 -12.07
CA LEU A 80 28.60 -13.88 -12.68
C LEU A 80 29.75 -13.96 -11.68
N ALA A 81 29.99 -12.90 -10.90
CA ALA A 81 31.03 -12.91 -9.87
C ALA A 81 30.75 -13.93 -8.76
N ARG A 82 29.52 -13.99 -8.26
CA ARG A 82 29.09 -14.96 -7.25
C ARG A 82 29.25 -16.40 -7.74
N ASP A 83 28.88 -16.66 -8.98
CA ASP A 83 28.91 -18.00 -9.57
C ASP A 83 30.35 -18.42 -9.94
N GLN A 84 31.30 -17.47 -9.98
CA GLN A 84 32.73 -17.70 -10.24
C GLN A 84 33.58 -17.81 -8.96
N GLY A 85 33.08 -17.39 -7.79
CA GLY A 85 33.71 -17.60 -6.48
C GLY A 85 34.42 -16.37 -5.93
#